data_AF-A0A965PFK8-F1
#
_entry.id   AF-A0A965PFK8-F1
#
_cell.length_a   1.000
_cell.length_b   1.000
_cell.length_c   1.000
_cell.angle_alpha   90.00
_cell.angle_beta   90.00
_cell.angle_gamma   90.00
#
_symmetry.space_group_name_H-M   'P 1'
#
loop_
_entity.id
_entity.type
_entity.pdbx_description
1 polymer ?
#
loop_
_entity_poly.entity_id
_entity_poly.type
_entity_poly.pdbx_seq_one_letter_code
_entity_poly.pdbx_strand_id
1 'polypeptide(L)'
;MEGKFVKNIKYYRDTVYEWNLPTGSTCPFALECKVTVDRLTGKFDVYKGQYKCYAAAPERFPAVREHRWRNFEYVKNNNIPIIPKDCKAIRIHSSGDFFNQQYFDMWVQLAKDNPNIEMWAYTKSIGYWVKRINDIPDNLVLTASFGGKTDDLINEYNLKNVIVYNDIATLKRLCKYQAMASGVN
;
A
#
# COMPACT_ATOMS: atom_id res chain seq x y z
N MET A 1 -18.83 -9.92 -9.77
CA MET A 1 -19.26 -8.66 -9.11
C MET A 1 -18.17 -7.63 -9.31
N GLU A 2 -18.55 -6.41 -9.65
CA GLU A 2 -17.61 -5.31 -9.85
C GLU A 2 -16.88 -4.95 -8.54
N GLY A 3 -15.61 -4.58 -8.63
CA GLY A 3 -14.89 -3.99 -7.50
C GLY A 3 -15.42 -2.58 -7.18
N LYS A 4 -15.14 -2.08 -5.98
CA LYS A 4 -15.66 -0.79 -5.53
C LYS A 4 -14.61 -0.02 -4.75
N PHE A 5 -14.57 1.30 -4.97
CA PHE A 5 -13.81 2.24 -4.15
C PHE A 5 -14.57 2.59 -2.87
N VAL A 6 -13.83 2.79 -1.78
CA VAL A 6 -14.38 3.38 -0.55
C VAL A 6 -14.16 4.89 -0.59
N LYS A 7 -15.22 5.68 -0.48
CA LYS A 7 -15.12 7.13 -0.34
C LYS A 7 -14.74 7.48 1.10
N ASN A 8 -13.66 8.23 1.28
CA ASN A 8 -13.16 8.66 2.58
C ASN A 8 -13.00 10.20 2.61
N ILE A 9 -13.63 10.83 3.60
CA ILE A 9 -13.61 12.28 3.82
C ILE A 9 -13.07 12.64 5.21
N LYS A 10 -12.66 11.65 6.01
CA LYS A 10 -12.35 11.84 7.43
C LYS A 10 -10.88 12.12 7.70
N TYR A 11 -9.98 11.47 6.97
CA TYR A 11 -8.54 11.51 7.22
C TYR A 11 -7.77 12.45 6.28
N TYR A 12 -8.47 12.99 5.28
CA TYR A 12 -7.89 13.82 4.24
C TYR A 12 -8.62 15.17 4.23
N ARG A 13 -7.96 16.21 3.72
CA ARG A 13 -8.58 17.54 3.57
C ARG A 13 -9.77 17.49 2.62
N ASP A 14 -9.65 16.68 1.56
CA ASP A 14 -10.63 16.52 0.50
C ASP A 14 -11.15 15.08 0.40
N THR A 15 -12.07 14.85 -0.53
CA THR A 15 -12.56 13.49 -0.81
C THR A 15 -11.49 12.63 -1.45
N VAL A 16 -11.19 11.49 -0.83
CA VAL A 16 -10.28 10.47 -1.36
C VAL A 16 -11.02 9.16 -1.58
N TYR A 17 -10.73 8.51 -2.69
CA TYR A 17 -11.24 7.17 -2.99
C TYR A 17 -10.16 6.13 -2.71
N GLU A 18 -10.48 5.12 -1.91
CA GLU A 18 -9.51 4.08 -1.53
C GLU A 18 -9.82 2.77 -2.26
N TRP A 19 -8.82 2.24 -2.98
CA TRP A 19 -8.87 0.88 -3.51
C TRP A 19 -8.13 -0.07 -2.58
N ASN A 20 -8.86 -0.97 -1.95
CA ASN A 20 -8.36 -1.79 -0.85
C ASN A 20 -8.43 -3.28 -1.17
N LEU A 21 -7.38 -4.00 -0.81
CA LEU A 21 -7.23 -5.44 -1.02
C LEU A 21 -7.04 -6.19 0.33
N PRO A 22 -7.22 -7.52 0.37
CA PRO A 22 -7.05 -8.30 1.59
C PRO A 22 -5.61 -8.23 2.12
N THR A 23 -5.49 -7.88 3.39
CA THR A 23 -4.20 -7.69 4.07
C THR A 23 -3.46 -9.02 4.18
N GLY A 24 -2.14 -9.00 3.96
CA GLY A 24 -1.28 -10.18 4.04
C GLY A 24 -1.41 -11.12 2.85
N SER A 25 -2.64 -11.44 2.43
CA SER A 25 -2.93 -12.33 1.30
C SER A 25 -2.48 -11.71 -0.04
N THR A 26 -2.57 -10.38 -0.15
CA THR A 26 -2.10 -9.64 -1.34
C THR A 26 -0.75 -8.94 -1.11
N CYS A 27 -0.06 -9.23 -0.01
CA CYS A 27 1.22 -8.60 0.36
C CYS A 27 2.39 -9.61 0.24
N PRO A 28 2.89 -9.89 -0.98
CA PRO A 28 3.89 -10.94 -1.19
C PRO A 28 5.24 -10.66 -0.50
N PHE A 29 5.60 -9.39 -0.37
CA PHE A 29 6.86 -8.92 0.19
C PHE A 29 6.75 -8.46 1.65
N ALA A 30 5.60 -8.61 2.29
CA ALA A 30 5.48 -8.37 3.72
C ALA A 30 6.32 -9.41 4.50
N LEU A 31 7.04 -8.93 5.51
CA LEU A 31 7.82 -9.73 6.46
C LEU A 31 7.16 -9.68 7.84
N GLU A 32 7.66 -8.81 8.71
CA GLU A 32 7.29 -8.79 10.13
C GLU A 32 5.84 -8.36 10.35
N CYS A 33 5.32 -7.49 9.48
CA CYS A 33 3.94 -7.01 9.54
C CYS A 33 2.92 -8.02 8.99
N LYS A 34 3.36 -9.17 8.46
CA LYS A 34 2.51 -10.07 7.69
C LYS A 34 1.48 -10.76 8.60
N VAL A 35 0.23 -10.39 8.38
CA VAL A 35 -0.94 -11.00 9.01
C VAL A 35 -1.97 -11.25 7.92
N THR A 36 -2.36 -12.50 7.76
CA THR A 36 -3.48 -12.89 6.89
C THR A 36 -4.73 -13.01 7.74
N VAL A 37 -5.89 -12.73 7.13
CA VAL A 37 -7.18 -12.91 7.79
C VAL A 37 -8.01 -13.86 6.95
N ASP A 38 -8.48 -14.93 7.58
CA ASP A 38 -9.30 -15.92 6.91
C ASP A 38 -10.57 -15.26 6.36
N ARG A 39 -10.83 -15.51 5.07
CA ARG A 39 -11.89 -14.85 4.31
C ARG A 39 -13.26 -15.05 4.94
N LEU A 40 -13.55 -16.27 5.41
CA LEU A 40 -14.86 -16.65 5.89
C LEU A 40 -15.01 -16.34 7.38
N THR A 41 -14.13 -16.91 8.20
CA THR A 41 -14.20 -16.87 9.66
C THR A 41 -13.70 -15.56 10.25
N GLY A 42 -12.83 -14.82 9.55
CA GLY A 42 -12.16 -13.65 10.11
C GLY A 42 -11.06 -13.96 11.11
N LYS A 43 -10.65 -15.24 11.21
CA LYS A 43 -9.56 -15.65 12.08
C LYS A 43 -8.25 -15.09 11.54
N PHE A 44 -7.48 -14.48 12.42
CA PHE A 44 -6.17 -13.95 12.10
C PHE A 44 -5.15 -15.08 12.12
N ASP A 45 -4.37 -15.17 11.05
CA ASP A 45 -3.16 -15.98 10.99
C ASP A 45 -1.96 -15.04 10.97
N VAL A 46 -1.21 -15.07 12.07
CA VAL A 46 -0.12 -14.13 12.35
C VAL A 46 1.18 -14.86 12.11
N TYR A 47 1.90 -14.45 11.07
CA TYR A 47 3.26 -14.92 10.85
C TYR A 47 4.19 -14.34 11.94
N LYS A 48 5.19 -15.11 12.38
CA LYS A 48 6.01 -14.79 13.57
C LYS A 48 6.53 -13.33 13.60
N GLY A 49 6.15 -12.62 14.67
CA GLY A 49 6.94 -11.69 15.51
C GLY A 49 7.64 -10.49 14.88
N GLN A 50 7.00 -9.31 14.91
CA GLN A 50 7.46 -8.11 15.66
C GLN A 50 6.28 -7.15 15.88
N TYR A 51 5.48 -6.87 14.83
CA TYR A 51 4.28 -6.01 14.88
C TYR A 51 3.22 -6.47 13.88
N LYS A 52 1.94 -6.17 14.14
CA LYS A 52 0.82 -6.57 13.25
C LYS A 52 0.49 -5.44 12.29
N CYS A 53 0.24 -5.75 11.02
CA CYS A 53 -0.31 -4.76 10.09
C CYS A 53 -1.64 -4.21 10.63
N TYR A 54 -1.71 -2.88 10.82
CA TYR A 54 -2.92 -2.23 11.35
C TYR A 54 -4.15 -2.52 10.48
N ALA A 55 -3.94 -2.70 9.18
CA ALA A 55 -5.00 -2.93 8.20
C ALA A 55 -5.70 -4.28 8.39
N ALA A 56 -5.08 -5.24 9.09
CA ALA A 56 -5.71 -6.53 9.38
C ALA A 56 -6.86 -6.40 10.38
N ALA A 57 -6.77 -5.50 11.36
CA ALA A 57 -7.77 -5.42 12.45
C ALA A 57 -9.22 -5.16 11.95
N PRO A 58 -9.46 -4.23 11.00
CA PRO A 58 -10.77 -4.06 10.38
C PRO A 58 -11.31 -5.30 9.65
N GLU A 59 -10.44 -6.20 9.18
CA GLU A 59 -10.87 -7.47 8.55
C GLU A 59 -11.48 -8.45 9.55
N ARG A 60 -11.61 -8.12 10.84
CA ARG A 60 -12.51 -8.87 11.73
C ARG A 60 -13.99 -8.72 11.34
N PHE A 61 -14.35 -7.64 10.65
CA PHE A 61 -15.73 -7.37 10.22
C PHE A 61 -16.01 -8.01 8.85
N PRO A 62 -17.06 -8.85 8.72
CA PRO A 62 -17.37 -9.55 7.47
C PRO A 62 -17.50 -8.64 6.26
N ALA A 63 -18.19 -7.50 6.39
CA ALA A 63 -18.37 -6.54 5.30
C ALA A 63 -17.05 -5.96 4.77
N VAL A 64 -16.06 -5.75 5.66
CA VAL A 64 -14.73 -5.27 5.27
C VAL A 64 -13.97 -6.34 4.49
N ARG A 65 -14.00 -7.60 4.97
CA ARG A 65 -13.39 -8.73 4.26
C ARG A 65 -14.02 -8.92 2.89
N GLU A 66 -15.34 -8.99 2.84
CA GLU A 66 -16.10 -9.19 1.61
C GLU A 66 -15.76 -8.12 0.57
N HIS A 67 -15.73 -6.85 0.97
CA HIS A 67 -15.34 -5.75 0.10
C HIS A 67 -13.92 -5.92 -0.47
N ARG A 68 -12.93 -6.17 0.39
CA ARG A 68 -11.53 -6.30 -0.02
C ARG A 68 -11.33 -7.51 -0.93
N TRP A 69 -11.91 -8.65 -0.57
CA TRP A 69 -11.85 -9.87 -1.39
C TRP A 69 -12.55 -9.68 -2.74
N ARG A 70 -13.70 -8.99 -2.79
CA ARG A 70 -14.35 -8.64 -4.05
C ARG A 70 -13.43 -7.83 -4.96
N ASN A 71 -12.76 -6.80 -4.42
CA ASN A 71 -11.80 -6.01 -5.20
C ASN A 71 -10.63 -6.85 -5.70
N PHE A 72 -10.09 -7.73 -4.86
CA PHE A 72 -8.99 -8.62 -5.24
C PHE A 72 -9.39 -9.58 -6.36
N GLU A 73 -10.51 -10.30 -6.22
CA GLU A 73 -10.96 -11.23 -7.27
C GLU A 73 -11.30 -10.49 -8.58
N TYR A 74 -11.83 -9.27 -8.48
CA TYR A 74 -12.10 -8.44 -9.66
C TYR A 74 -10.82 -8.17 -10.47
N VAL A 75 -9.77 -7.68 -9.84
CA VAL A 75 -8.50 -7.36 -10.52
C VAL A 75 -7.65 -8.59 -10.84
N LYS A 76 -7.79 -9.66 -10.06
CA LYS A 76 -7.15 -10.96 -10.34
C LYS A 76 -7.71 -11.60 -11.61
N ASN A 77 -8.96 -11.31 -11.95
CA ASN A 77 -9.57 -11.69 -13.22
C ASN A 77 -9.30 -10.67 -14.36
N ASN A 78 -8.22 -9.88 -14.24
CA ASN A 78 -7.79 -8.87 -15.21
C ASN A 78 -8.80 -7.74 -15.48
N ASN A 79 -9.77 -7.52 -14.58
CA ASN A 79 -10.66 -6.36 -14.70
C ASN A 79 -9.98 -5.11 -14.15
N ILE A 80 -10.30 -3.96 -14.74
CA ILE A 80 -9.70 -2.66 -14.40
C ILE A 80 -10.65 -1.90 -13.45
N PRO A 81 -10.17 -1.37 -12.31
CA PRO A 81 -10.96 -0.52 -11.43
C PRO A 81 -11.68 0.62 -12.16
N ILE A 82 -12.99 0.71 -12.00
CA ILE A 82 -13.79 1.80 -12.58
C ILE A 82 -13.68 3.03 -11.66
N ILE A 83 -12.98 4.05 -12.14
CA ILE A 83 -12.74 5.29 -11.39
C ILE A 83 -14.07 6.04 -11.21
N PRO A 84 -14.44 6.46 -9.99
CA PRO A 84 -15.66 7.22 -9.73
C PRO A 84 -15.68 8.55 -10.50
N LYS A 85 -16.87 9.00 -10.89
CA LYS A 85 -17.05 10.33 -11.50
C LYS A 85 -16.54 11.43 -10.55
N ASP A 86 -15.91 12.45 -11.13
CA ASP A 86 -15.37 13.62 -10.42
C ASP A 86 -14.30 13.26 -9.37
N CYS A 87 -13.68 12.09 -9.47
CA CYS A 87 -12.56 11.69 -8.64
C CYS A 87 -11.36 12.62 -8.86
N LYS A 88 -10.78 13.11 -7.76
CA LYS A 88 -9.57 13.95 -7.77
C LYS A 88 -8.36 13.27 -7.13
N ALA A 89 -8.62 12.31 -6.25
CA ALA A 89 -7.60 11.72 -5.40
C ALA A 89 -7.92 10.24 -5.13
N ILE A 90 -6.94 9.36 -5.39
CA ILE A 90 -7.02 7.92 -5.12
C ILE A 90 -5.87 7.48 -4.23
N ARG A 91 -6.22 6.89 -3.09
CA ARG A 91 -5.27 6.10 -2.32
C ARG A 91 -5.32 4.65 -2.81
N ILE A 92 -4.22 4.23 -3.42
CA ILE A 92 -4.01 2.84 -3.78
C ILE A 92 -3.51 2.13 -2.51
N HIS A 93 -4.36 1.26 -1.97
CA HIS A 93 -4.13 0.44 -0.78
C HIS A 93 -3.94 1.25 0.52
N SER A 94 -5.02 1.44 1.26
CA SER A 94 -4.94 1.56 2.73
C SER A 94 -4.85 0.18 3.41
N SER A 95 -5.05 -0.88 2.63
CA SER A 95 -4.91 -2.29 2.99
C SER A 95 -4.56 -3.14 1.76
N GLY A 96 -3.78 -4.20 1.97
CA GLY A 96 -3.19 -5.00 0.89
C GLY A 96 -1.95 -4.33 0.28
N ASP A 97 -1.44 -4.90 -0.81
CA ASP A 97 -0.33 -4.34 -1.59
C ASP A 97 -0.43 -4.81 -3.05
N PHE A 98 0.50 -4.37 -3.90
CA PHE A 98 0.63 -4.91 -5.26
C PHE A 98 1.03 -6.39 -5.22
N PHE A 99 0.14 -7.30 -5.62
CA PHE A 99 0.38 -8.74 -5.48
C PHE A 99 1.20 -9.36 -6.63
N ASN A 100 1.22 -8.73 -7.82
CA ASN A 100 2.05 -9.14 -8.95
C ASN A 100 2.42 -7.94 -9.85
N GLN A 101 3.33 -8.15 -10.81
CA GLN A 101 3.77 -7.10 -11.73
C GLN A 101 2.61 -6.56 -12.59
N GLN A 102 1.75 -7.43 -13.11
CA GLN A 102 0.65 -7.03 -13.99
C GLN A 102 -0.31 -6.06 -13.29
N TYR A 103 -0.59 -6.30 -12.01
CA TYR A 103 -1.43 -5.43 -11.21
C TYR A 103 -0.75 -4.10 -10.87
N PHE A 104 0.57 -4.09 -10.67
CA PHE A 104 1.35 -2.85 -10.55
C PHE A 104 1.27 -2.04 -11.86
N ASP A 105 1.54 -2.68 -12.99
CA ASP A 105 1.52 -2.07 -14.32
C ASP A 105 0.13 -1.49 -14.67
N MET A 106 -0.94 -2.16 -14.25
CA MET A 106 -2.32 -1.67 -14.40
C MET A 106 -2.52 -0.31 -13.71
N TRP A 107 -1.97 -0.11 -12.51
CA TRP A 107 -2.06 1.18 -11.82
C TRP A 107 -1.18 2.27 -12.44
N VAL A 108 -0.01 1.91 -12.96
CA VAL A 108 0.81 2.83 -13.76
C VAL A 108 0.02 3.30 -14.99
N GLN A 109 -0.64 2.38 -15.69
CA GLN A 109 -1.46 2.72 -16.85
C GLN A 109 -2.68 3.59 -16.47
N LEU A 110 -3.40 3.23 -15.40
CA LEU A 110 -4.52 4.04 -14.90
C LEU A 110 -4.10 5.48 -14.56
N ALA A 111 -2.92 5.65 -13.96
CA ALA A 111 -2.40 6.98 -13.67
C ALA A 111 -2.08 7.76 -14.96
N LYS A 112 -1.45 7.11 -15.96
CA LYS A 112 -1.18 7.70 -17.29
C LYS A 112 -2.47 8.11 -18.01
N ASP A 113 -3.51 7.29 -17.93
CA ASP A 113 -4.79 7.55 -18.60
C ASP A 113 -5.62 8.64 -17.89
N ASN A 114 -5.29 8.96 -16.63
CA ASN A 114 -6.03 9.91 -15.80
C ASN A 114 -5.09 10.95 -15.17
N PRO A 115 -4.39 11.77 -15.97
CA PRO A 115 -3.33 12.66 -15.49
C PRO A 115 -3.80 13.73 -14.49
N ASN A 116 -5.11 14.02 -14.46
CA ASN A 116 -5.73 14.99 -13.55
C ASN A 116 -6.14 14.41 -12.18
N ILE A 117 -5.89 13.12 -11.94
CA ILE A 117 -6.21 12.44 -10.69
C ILE A 117 -4.90 12.16 -9.96
N GLU A 118 -4.77 12.67 -8.75
CA GLU A 118 -3.64 12.34 -7.88
C GLU A 118 -3.82 10.91 -7.36
N MET A 119 -2.83 10.06 -7.56
CA MET A 119 -2.81 8.70 -7.05
C MET A 119 -1.58 8.50 -6.17
N TRP A 120 -1.72 7.81 -5.05
CA TRP A 120 -0.56 7.46 -4.23
C TRP A 120 -0.68 6.08 -3.58
N ALA A 121 0.48 5.47 -3.35
CA ALA A 121 0.59 4.19 -2.68
C ALA A 121 1.79 4.16 -1.72
N TYR A 122 1.58 3.50 -0.58
CA TYR A 122 2.67 3.03 0.27
C TYR A 122 2.86 1.55 0.00
N THR A 123 4.05 1.13 -0.39
CA THR A 123 4.25 -0.25 -0.87
C THR A 123 5.53 -0.89 -0.35
N LYS A 124 5.48 -2.20 -0.11
CA LYS A 124 6.65 -3.08 0.10
C LYS A 124 7.01 -3.84 -1.16
N SER A 125 6.24 -3.68 -2.24
CA SER A 125 6.40 -4.36 -3.51
C SER A 125 7.42 -3.66 -4.41
N ILE A 126 8.59 -3.39 -3.83
CA ILE A 126 9.64 -2.54 -4.41
C ILE A 126 10.17 -3.12 -5.72
N GLY A 127 10.31 -4.45 -5.80
CA GLY A 127 10.76 -5.11 -7.02
C GLY A 127 9.84 -4.87 -8.23
N TYR A 128 8.55 -4.61 -8.02
CA TYR A 128 7.63 -4.28 -9.12
C TYR A 128 7.76 -2.83 -9.58
N TRP A 129 7.99 -1.92 -8.61
CA TRP A 129 8.25 -0.52 -8.89
C TRP A 129 9.57 -0.33 -9.63
N VAL A 130 10.66 -0.94 -9.17
CA VAL A 130 11.99 -0.81 -9.80
C VAL A 130 11.96 -1.16 -11.30
N LYS A 131 11.19 -2.19 -11.69
CA LYS A 131 11.01 -2.59 -13.10
C LYS A 131 10.29 -1.56 -13.98
N ARG A 132 9.70 -0.53 -13.38
CA ARG A 132 8.96 0.57 -14.00
C ARG A 132 9.45 1.93 -13.54
N ILE A 133 10.65 2.01 -12.97
CA ILE A 133 11.13 3.24 -12.33
C ILE A 133 11.14 4.44 -13.28
N ASN A 134 11.39 4.20 -14.58
CA ASN A 134 11.40 5.22 -15.63
C ASN A 134 10.02 5.46 -16.27
N ASP A 135 8.99 4.74 -15.83
CA ASP A 135 7.64 4.74 -16.42
C ASP A 135 6.57 5.29 -15.47
N ILE A 136 6.95 5.71 -14.25
CA ILE A 136 6.00 6.24 -13.25
C ILE A 136 5.58 7.66 -13.66
N PRO A 137 4.28 7.91 -13.92
CA PRO A 137 3.80 9.25 -14.24
C PRO A 137 3.78 10.15 -13.01
N ASP A 138 3.87 11.47 -13.22
CA ASP A 138 3.98 12.47 -12.15
C ASP A 138 2.80 12.45 -11.15
N ASN A 139 1.61 12.04 -11.61
CA ASN A 139 0.42 11.92 -10.78
C ASN A 139 0.35 10.61 -9.97
N LEU A 140 1.35 9.72 -10.07
CA LEU A 140 1.46 8.50 -9.28
C LEU A 140 2.60 8.61 -8.27
N VAL A 141 2.26 9.01 -7.05
CA VAL A 141 3.22 9.17 -5.95
C VAL A 141 3.40 7.85 -5.19
N LEU A 142 4.54 7.21 -5.40
CA LEU A 142 4.93 6.00 -4.68
C LEU A 142 5.82 6.33 -3.48
N THR A 143 5.59 5.64 -2.37
CA THR A 143 6.45 5.72 -1.18
C THR A 143 6.80 4.31 -0.72
N ALA A 144 8.09 3.98 -0.75
CA ALA A 144 8.60 2.70 -0.30
C ALA A 144 8.46 2.58 1.22
N SER A 145 7.91 1.47 1.70
CA SER A 145 7.77 1.22 3.12
C SER A 145 8.74 0.13 3.56
N PHE A 146 9.71 0.48 4.39
CA PHE A 146 10.62 -0.50 5.00
C PHE A 146 9.89 -1.54 5.86
N GLY A 147 10.59 -2.65 6.15
CA GLY A 147 10.08 -3.84 6.82
C GLY A 147 9.57 -4.92 5.86
N GLY A 148 10.02 -4.89 4.61
CA GLY A 148 9.68 -5.84 3.55
C GLY A 148 10.86 -6.73 3.14
N LYS A 149 10.60 -7.71 2.29
CA LYS A 149 11.62 -8.67 1.81
C LYS A 149 12.65 -8.07 0.85
N THR A 150 12.40 -6.86 0.35
CA THR A 150 13.20 -6.23 -0.72
C THR A 150 13.63 -4.83 -0.30
N ASP A 151 13.94 -4.63 0.98
CA ASP A 151 14.33 -3.33 1.52
C ASP A 151 15.67 -2.84 0.93
N ASP A 152 16.56 -3.74 0.53
CA ASP A 152 17.84 -3.39 -0.11
C ASP A 152 17.65 -2.52 -1.36
N LEU A 153 16.61 -2.81 -2.16
CA LEU A 153 16.26 -2.07 -3.36
C LEU A 153 15.86 -0.61 -3.07
N ILE A 154 15.39 -0.31 -1.86
CA ILE A 154 15.00 1.05 -1.48
C ILE A 154 16.24 1.95 -1.47
N ASN A 155 17.33 1.47 -0.89
CA ASN A 155 18.59 2.20 -0.80
C ASN A 155 19.32 2.20 -2.15
N GLU A 156 19.36 1.05 -2.83
CA GLU A 156 20.02 0.90 -4.13
C GLU A 156 19.49 1.90 -5.18
N TYR A 157 18.17 2.08 -5.23
CA TYR A 157 17.51 2.99 -6.18
C TYR A 157 17.18 4.36 -5.59
N ASN A 158 17.64 4.67 -4.37
CA ASN A 158 17.39 5.93 -3.65
C ASN A 158 15.90 6.35 -3.67
N LEU A 159 15.00 5.40 -3.37
CA LEU A 159 13.56 5.61 -3.49
C LEU A 159 13.03 6.46 -2.33
N LYS A 160 12.03 7.32 -2.60
CA LYS A 160 11.23 7.99 -1.55
C LYS A 160 10.67 6.93 -0.61
N ASN A 161 10.95 7.05 0.69
CA ASN A 161 10.69 5.98 1.63
C ASN A 161 10.19 6.45 3.01
N VAL A 162 9.65 5.50 3.77
CA VAL A 162 9.25 5.65 5.17
C VAL A 162 9.58 4.38 5.96
N ILE A 163 9.92 4.57 7.25
CA ILE A 163 10.13 3.50 8.22
C ILE A 163 9.06 3.60 9.31
N VAL A 164 8.47 2.47 9.68
CA VAL A 164 7.57 2.38 10.83
C VAL A 164 8.39 2.00 12.06
N TYR A 165 8.36 2.85 13.08
CA TYR A 165 9.01 2.59 14.36
C TYR A 165 7.98 2.14 15.40
N ASN A 166 8.35 1.14 16.21
CA ASN A 166 7.46 0.56 17.21
C ASN A 166 7.31 1.44 18.46
N ASP A 167 8.24 2.36 18.71
CA ASP A 167 8.17 3.28 19.82
C ASP A 167 8.83 4.63 19.50
N ILE A 168 8.33 5.66 20.19
CA ILE A 168 8.76 7.05 20.00
C ILE A 168 10.20 7.26 20.47
N ALA A 169 10.70 6.47 21.43
CA ALA A 169 12.06 6.62 21.94
C ALA A 169 13.09 6.17 20.89
N THR A 170 12.83 5.06 20.20
CA THR A 170 13.61 4.57 19.06
C THR A 170 13.64 5.60 17.92
N LEU A 171 12.48 6.15 17.55
CA LEU A 171 12.40 7.23 16.56
C LEU A 171 13.25 8.44 16.97
N LYS A 172 13.07 8.95 18.20
CA LYS A 172 13.82 10.12 18.71
C LYS A 172 15.33 9.88 18.73
N ARG A 173 15.76 8.66 19.06
CA ARG A 173 17.18 8.28 19.05
C ARG A 173 17.71 8.33 17.61
N LEU A 174 17.05 7.65 16.67
CA LEU A 174 17.53 7.54 15.29
C LEU A 174 17.48 8.87 14.52
N CYS A 175 16.44 9.70 14.72
CA CYS A 175 16.40 11.04 14.15
C CYS A 175 17.56 11.93 14.64
N LYS A 176 17.95 11.82 15.93
CA LYS A 176 19.12 12.53 16.45
C LYS A 176 20.42 12.04 15.79
N TYR A 177 20.58 10.73 15.60
CA TYR A 177 21.75 10.18 14.90
C TYR A 177 21.82 10.62 13.43
N GLN A 178 20.68 10.67 12.72
CA GLN A 178 20.64 11.13 11.33
C GLN A 178 20.95 12.63 11.20
N ALA A 179 20.48 13.48 12.13
CA ALA A 179 20.83 14.90 12.15
C ALA A 179 22.35 15.11 12.38
N MET A 180 22.94 14.35 13.31
CA MET A 180 24.38 14.39 13.56
C MET A 180 25.20 13.87 12.36
N ALA A 181 24.74 12.81 11.69
CA ALA A 181 25.42 12.22 10.54
C ALA A 181 25.30 13.06 9.25
N SER A 182 24.26 13.88 9.14
CA SER A 182 24.05 14.80 8.01
C SER A 182 24.67 16.19 8.23
N GLY A 183 25.30 16.43 9.39
CA GLY A 183 26.00 17.68 9.68
C GLY A 183 25.09 18.91 9.82
N VAL A 184 23.78 18.69 9.98
CA VAL A 184 22.80 19.78 10.18
C VAL A 184 22.59 19.94 11.68
N ASN A 185 23.31 20.91 12.27
CA ASN A 185 23.04 21.44 13.61
C ASN A 185 21.83 22.37 13.59
#